data_AF-A0A0H3D6I0-F1
#
_entry.id   AF-A0A0H3D6I0-F1
#
_cell.length_a   1.000
_cell.length_b   1.000
_cell.length_c   1.000
_cell.angle_alpha   90.00
_cell.angle_beta   90.00
_cell.angle_gamma   90.00
#
_symmetry.space_group_name_H-M   'P 1'
#
loop_
_entity.id
_entity.type
_entity.pdbx_description
1 polymer ?
#
loop_
_entity_poly.entity_id
_entity_poly.type
_entity_poly.pdbx_seq_one_letter_code
_entity_poly.pdbx_strand_id
1 'polypeptide(L)'
;MLSAVRIELERYDWTERRLPFGGDLASVPLGVERLVTATTDAAAKAAYYEYFDNYLIIQGNMFAPAVDLVPALCAALAEDLAPPARYWVLYLIREIVLAEARIEETQAGHFDLPERAQAHARAALWLFYHELCHGVAEWAAHILEEIEPDQARLTHFMAKAKHRLPAGS
;
A
#
# COMPACT_ATOMS: atom_id res chain seq x y z
N MET A 1 -13.40 3.58 19.06
CA MET A 1 -12.32 4.57 18.94
C MET A 1 -12.22 4.90 17.46
N LEU A 2 -12.09 6.17 17.07
CA LEU A 2 -11.94 6.55 15.66
C LEU A 2 -10.51 6.18 15.23
N SER A 3 -10.31 5.26 14.28
CA SER A 3 -8.97 4.91 13.78
C SER A 3 -8.50 5.93 12.74
N ALA A 4 -7.19 6.17 12.66
CA ALA A 4 -6.64 7.11 11.69
C ALA A 4 -6.90 6.62 10.25
N VAL A 5 -6.90 5.29 10.05
CA VAL A 5 -7.30 4.63 8.81
C VAL A 5 -8.68 5.12 8.33
N ARG A 6 -9.68 5.11 9.22
CA ARG A 6 -11.04 5.49 8.86
C ARG A 6 -11.15 6.96 8.50
N ILE A 7 -10.45 7.83 9.24
CA ILE A 7 -10.42 9.27 8.95
C ILE A 7 -9.86 9.53 7.55
N GLU A 8 -8.78 8.85 7.15
CA GLU A 8 -8.21 9.00 5.81
C GLU A 8 -9.16 8.51 4.71
N LEU A 9 -9.85 7.39 4.92
CA LEU A 9 -10.81 6.85 3.96
C LEU A 9 -12.03 7.75 3.78
N GLU A 10 -12.52 8.38 4.86
CA GLU A 10 -13.68 9.28 4.86
C GLU A 10 -13.44 10.60 4.10
N ARG A 11 -12.20 10.91 3.72
CA ARG A 11 -11.87 12.09 2.88
C ARG A 11 -12.39 11.99 1.46
N TYR A 12 -12.78 10.80 1.02
CA TYR A 12 -13.19 10.53 -0.35
C TYR A 12 -14.63 10.01 -0.40
N ASP A 13 -15.40 10.51 -1.37
CA ASP A 13 -16.67 9.90 -1.72
C ASP A 13 -16.43 8.69 -2.63
N TRP A 14 -16.37 7.52 -2.02
CA TRP A 14 -16.16 6.26 -2.73
C TRP A 14 -17.34 5.86 -3.63
N THR A 15 -18.54 6.42 -3.39
CA THR A 15 -19.75 6.08 -4.16
C THR A 15 -19.82 6.83 -5.49
N GLU A 16 -19.16 7.99 -5.60
CA GLU A 16 -19.10 8.79 -6.83
C GLU A 16 -17.94 8.40 -7.73
N ARG A 17 -16.94 7.68 -7.21
CA ARG A 17 -15.79 7.20 -7.99
C ARG A 17 -16.21 6.12 -8.99
N ARG A 18 -15.50 6.06 -10.11
CA ARG A 18 -15.78 5.13 -11.21
C ARG A 18 -14.50 4.50 -11.71
N LEU A 19 -14.58 3.22 -12.07
CA LEU A 19 -13.60 2.54 -12.92
C LEU A 19 -14.16 2.44 -14.34
N PRO A 20 -13.31 2.45 -15.38
CA PRO A 20 -13.75 2.37 -16.78
C PRO A 20 -14.58 1.13 -17.11
N PHE A 21 -14.39 0.02 -16.39
CA PHE A 21 -15.10 -1.24 -16.57
C PHE A 21 -16.19 -1.50 -15.53
N GLY A 22 -16.48 -0.51 -14.68
CA GLY A 22 -17.46 -0.63 -13.59
C GLY A 22 -16.94 -1.34 -12.34
N GLY A 23 -17.86 -1.66 -11.43
CA GLY A 23 -17.62 -2.31 -10.14
C GLY A 23 -17.90 -1.40 -8.95
N ASP A 24 -17.77 -1.97 -7.75
CA ASP A 24 -18.14 -1.33 -6.49
C ASP A 24 -16.92 -0.75 -5.74
N LEU A 25 -16.68 0.54 -5.95
CA LEU A 25 -15.69 1.28 -5.15
C LEU A 25 -16.21 1.67 -3.76
N ALA A 26 -17.53 1.64 -3.51
CA ALA A 26 -18.09 1.94 -2.19
C ALA A 26 -17.73 0.87 -1.15
N SER A 27 -17.38 -0.33 -1.61
CA SER A 27 -16.88 -1.43 -0.79
C SER A 27 -15.39 -1.34 -0.43
N VAL A 28 -14.63 -0.41 -1.00
CA VAL A 28 -13.18 -0.28 -0.74
C VAL A 28 -12.86 -0.01 0.74
N PRO A 29 -13.55 0.91 1.45
CA PRO A 29 -13.32 1.10 2.88
C PRO A 29 -13.54 -0.17 3.72
N LEU A 30 -14.56 -0.98 3.37
CA LEU A 30 -14.80 -2.26 4.03
C LEU A 30 -13.65 -3.24 3.77
N GLY A 31 -13.12 -3.28 2.55
CA GLY A 31 -11.93 -4.07 2.22
C GLY A 31 -10.73 -3.69 3.08
N VAL A 32 -10.48 -2.39 3.26
CA VAL A 32 -9.39 -1.89 4.11
C VAL A 32 -9.63 -2.27 5.57
N GLU A 33 -10.85 -2.09 6.09
CA GLU A 33 -11.20 -2.49 7.45
C GLU A 33 -10.97 -3.99 7.69
N ARG A 34 -11.43 -4.84 6.77
CA ARG A 34 -11.20 -6.30 6.83
C ARG A 34 -9.72 -6.66 6.78
N LEU A 35 -8.94 -5.95 5.96
CA LEU A 35 -7.51 -6.17 5.83
C LEU A 35 -6.76 -5.82 7.13
N VAL A 36 -7.00 -4.62 7.68
CA VAL A 36 -6.26 -4.13 8.85
C VAL A 36 -6.67 -4.84 10.14
N THR A 37 -7.89 -5.40 10.19
CA THR A 37 -8.39 -6.15 11.36
C THR A 37 -8.12 -7.67 11.26
N ALA A 38 -7.56 -8.15 10.16
CA ALA A 38 -7.33 -9.57 9.94
C ALA A 38 -6.29 -10.16 10.90
N THR A 39 -6.69 -11.17 11.67
CA THR A 39 -5.80 -11.87 12.62
C THR A 39 -5.18 -13.15 12.05
N THR A 40 -5.59 -13.56 10.84
CA THR A 40 -5.06 -14.75 10.15
C THR A 40 -4.65 -14.40 8.73
N ASP A 41 -3.67 -15.13 8.19
CA ASP A 41 -3.21 -14.95 6.81
C ASP A 41 -4.34 -15.18 5.80
N ALA A 42 -5.15 -16.22 5.99
CA ALA A 42 -6.28 -16.50 5.12
C ALA A 42 -7.29 -15.35 5.06
N ALA A 43 -7.58 -14.69 6.19
CA ALA A 43 -8.49 -13.55 6.23
C ALA A 43 -7.89 -12.29 5.57
N ALA A 44 -6.62 -11.99 5.85
CA ALA A 44 -5.92 -10.86 5.25
C ALA A 44 -5.79 -11.02 3.73
N LYS A 45 -5.41 -12.22 3.29
CA LYS A 45 -5.35 -12.62 1.89
C LYS A 45 -6.70 -12.51 1.21
N ALA A 46 -7.77 -13.02 1.85
CA ALA A 46 -9.12 -12.90 1.29
C ALA A 46 -9.54 -11.45 1.08
N ALA A 47 -9.29 -10.58 2.08
CA ALA A 47 -9.56 -9.14 1.95
C ALA A 47 -8.74 -8.52 0.81
N TYR A 48 -7.48 -8.94 0.63
CA TYR A 48 -6.65 -8.46 -0.48
C TYR A 48 -7.26 -8.79 -1.86
N TYR A 49 -7.57 -10.07 -2.08
CA TYR A 49 -8.05 -10.56 -3.37
C TYR A 49 -9.50 -10.15 -3.70
N GLU A 50 -10.36 -10.03 -2.69
CA GLU A 50 -11.78 -9.70 -2.90
C GLU A 50 -11.98 -8.21 -3.23
N TYR A 51 -11.14 -7.33 -2.69
CA TYR A 51 -11.38 -5.87 -2.74
C TYR A 51 -10.37 -5.05 -3.54
N PHE A 52 -9.15 -5.56 -3.78
CA PHE A 52 -8.09 -4.76 -4.41
C PHE A 52 -7.46 -5.43 -5.63
N ASP A 53 -7.14 -6.73 -5.53
CA ASP A 53 -6.52 -7.47 -6.64
C ASP A 53 -7.45 -7.53 -7.86
N ASN A 54 -6.88 -7.39 -9.05
CA ASN A 54 -7.61 -7.31 -10.32
C ASN A 54 -8.71 -6.24 -10.36
N TYR A 55 -8.69 -5.29 -9.43
CA TYR A 55 -9.72 -4.26 -9.30
C TYR A 55 -9.12 -2.86 -9.25
N LEU A 56 -8.31 -2.56 -8.24
CA LEU A 56 -7.58 -1.29 -8.14
C LEU A 56 -6.20 -1.35 -8.79
N ILE A 57 -5.62 -2.56 -8.82
CA ILE A 57 -4.31 -2.86 -9.40
C ILE A 57 -4.47 -4.11 -10.26
N ILE A 58 -4.05 -4.00 -11.53
CA ILE A 58 -4.12 -5.08 -12.51
C ILE A 58 -2.76 -5.21 -13.16
N GLN A 59 -2.06 -6.31 -12.87
CA GLN A 59 -0.76 -6.65 -13.48
C GLN A 59 0.26 -5.51 -13.40
N GLY A 60 0.44 -4.92 -12.22
CA GLY A 60 1.39 -3.82 -11.99
C GLY A 60 0.95 -2.47 -12.56
N ASN A 61 -0.33 -2.32 -12.93
CA ASN A 61 -0.88 -1.04 -13.36
C ASN A 61 -2.08 -0.67 -12.47
N MET A 62 -2.19 0.59 -12.07
CA MET A 62 -3.20 1.06 -11.14
C MET A 62 -4.21 2.04 -11.75
N PHE A 63 -5.40 2.06 -11.14
CA PHE A 63 -6.39 3.11 -11.33
C PHE A 63 -6.23 4.21 -10.28
N ALA A 64 -6.73 5.41 -10.58
CA ALA A 64 -6.59 6.58 -9.70
C ALA A 64 -7.02 6.34 -8.24
N PRO A 65 -8.10 5.58 -7.93
CA PRO A 65 -8.49 5.32 -6.54
C PRO A 65 -7.46 4.51 -5.72
N ALA A 66 -6.55 3.77 -6.35
CA ALA A 66 -5.50 3.04 -5.64
C ALA A 66 -4.55 3.98 -4.91
N VAL A 67 -4.20 5.11 -5.54
CA VAL A 67 -3.30 6.15 -4.98
C VAL A 67 -3.84 6.67 -3.65
N ASP A 68 -5.16 6.82 -3.57
CA ASP A 68 -5.84 7.41 -2.42
C ASP A 68 -5.88 6.49 -1.20
N LEU A 69 -5.53 5.20 -1.36
CA LEU A 69 -5.39 4.26 -0.26
C LEU A 69 -4.07 4.40 0.49
N VAL A 70 -3.01 4.90 -0.15
CA VAL A 70 -1.66 4.91 0.43
C VAL A 70 -1.63 5.61 1.80
N PRO A 71 -2.25 6.79 2.02
CA PRO A 71 -2.29 7.42 3.34
C PRO A 71 -2.99 6.56 4.40
N ALA A 72 -4.14 5.95 4.08
CA ALA A 72 -4.90 5.11 5.00
C ALA A 72 -4.12 3.83 5.38
N LEU A 73 -3.44 3.22 4.42
CA LEU A 73 -2.59 2.05 4.66
C LEU A 73 -1.36 2.40 5.50
N CYS A 74 -0.73 3.57 5.25
CA CYS A 74 0.36 4.06 6.10
C CYS A 74 -0.12 4.37 7.53
N ALA A 75 -1.32 4.94 7.69
CA ALA A 75 -1.93 5.13 9.00
C ALA A 75 -2.13 3.79 9.72
N ALA A 76 -2.55 2.75 9.01
CA ALA A 76 -2.70 1.41 9.58
C ALA A 76 -1.37 0.85 10.11
N LEU A 77 -0.25 1.07 9.40
CA LEU A 77 1.08 0.60 9.85
C LEU A 77 1.55 1.26 11.16
N ALA A 78 1.06 2.45 11.46
CA ALA A 78 1.31 3.14 12.72
C ALA A 78 0.44 2.62 13.89
N GLU A 79 -0.56 1.78 13.60
CA GLU A 79 -1.42 1.13 14.58
C GLU A 79 -0.92 -0.29 14.93
N ASP A 80 -1.55 -0.91 15.93
CA ASP A 80 -1.25 -2.28 16.34
C ASP A 80 -1.93 -3.29 15.40
N LEU A 81 -1.21 -3.68 14.35
CA LEU A 81 -1.65 -4.71 13.41
C LEU A 81 -1.14 -6.09 13.82
N ALA A 82 -2.03 -7.09 13.72
CA ALA A 82 -1.62 -8.48 13.75
C ALA A 82 -0.61 -8.78 12.62
N PRO A 83 0.35 -9.70 12.80
CA PRO A 83 1.39 -9.96 11.80
C PRO A 83 0.86 -10.24 10.38
N PRO A 84 -0.23 -11.01 10.18
CA PRO A 84 -0.79 -11.22 8.85
C PRO A 84 -1.34 -9.93 8.21
N ALA A 85 -2.07 -9.11 8.97
CA ALA A 85 -2.55 -7.82 8.48
C ALA A 85 -1.38 -6.90 8.10
N ARG A 86 -0.36 -6.80 8.95
CA ARG A 86 0.84 -5.98 8.68
C ARG A 86 1.53 -6.39 7.38
N TYR A 87 1.69 -7.70 7.15
CA TYR A 87 2.25 -8.23 5.90
C TYR A 87 1.45 -7.80 4.67
N TRP A 88 0.14 -8.02 4.67
CA TRP A 88 -0.68 -7.73 3.50
C TRP A 88 -0.93 -6.23 3.29
N VAL A 89 -0.92 -5.41 4.34
CA VAL A 89 -0.91 -3.94 4.23
C VAL A 89 0.37 -3.47 3.54
N LEU A 90 1.54 -3.95 3.95
CA LEU A 90 2.80 -3.61 3.29
C LEU A 90 2.87 -4.12 1.86
N TYR A 91 2.37 -5.33 1.61
CA TYR A 91 2.27 -5.88 0.26
C TYR A 91 1.40 -4.99 -0.64
N LEU A 92 0.22 -4.58 -0.17
CA LEU A 92 -0.66 -3.69 -0.95
C LEU A 92 -0.01 -2.32 -1.20
N ILE A 93 0.65 -1.72 -0.21
CA ILE A 93 1.41 -0.48 -0.43
C ILE A 93 2.47 -0.69 -1.50
N ARG A 94 3.23 -1.79 -1.44
CA ARG A 94 4.24 -2.15 -2.45
C ARG A 94 3.62 -2.24 -3.84
N GLU A 95 2.49 -2.94 -3.99
CA GLU A 95 1.81 -3.05 -5.28
C GLU A 95 1.37 -1.70 -5.83
N ILE A 96 0.90 -0.77 -4.99
CA ILE A 96 0.48 0.56 -5.43
C ILE A 96 1.69 1.43 -5.81
N VAL A 97 2.72 1.45 -4.97
CA VAL A 97 3.89 2.34 -5.12
C VAL A 97 4.74 1.98 -6.34
N LEU A 98 4.81 0.69 -6.67
CA LEU A 98 5.56 0.18 -7.83
C LEU A 98 4.68 0.08 -9.10
N ALA A 99 3.39 0.40 -9.02
CA ALA A 99 2.51 0.32 -10.17
C ALA A 99 2.64 1.54 -11.09
N GLU A 100 2.47 1.28 -12.38
CA GLU A 100 2.33 2.31 -13.41
C GLU A 100 0.87 2.76 -13.55
N ALA A 101 0.63 3.93 -14.13
CA ALA A 101 -0.73 4.33 -14.49
C ALA A 101 -1.29 3.41 -15.59
N ARG A 102 -2.54 2.96 -15.43
CA ARG A 102 -3.27 2.28 -16.52
C ARG A 102 -3.36 3.16 -17.76
N ILE A 103 -3.43 2.54 -18.94
CA ILE A 103 -3.54 3.27 -20.21
C ILE A 103 -4.81 4.12 -20.26
N GLU A 104 -5.90 3.65 -19.66
CA GLU A 104 -7.17 4.36 -19.57
C GLU A 104 -7.04 5.64 -18.71
N GLU A 105 -6.27 5.57 -17.62
CA GLU A 105 -5.98 6.72 -16.74
C GLU A 105 -5.07 7.74 -17.43
N THR A 106 -4.03 7.24 -18.11
CA THR A 106 -3.14 8.02 -18.96
C THR A 106 -3.94 8.78 -20.03
N GLN A 107 -4.87 8.12 -20.72
CA GLN A 107 -5.74 8.75 -21.71
C GLN A 107 -6.71 9.77 -21.10
N ALA A 108 -7.12 9.58 -19.84
CA ALA A 108 -7.92 10.52 -19.08
C ALA A 108 -7.13 11.71 -18.52
N GLY A 109 -5.80 11.74 -18.70
CA GLY A 109 -4.93 12.83 -18.25
C GLY A 109 -4.28 12.60 -16.89
N HIS A 110 -4.47 11.44 -16.28
CA HIS A 110 -3.91 11.07 -14.98
C HIS A 110 -2.55 10.37 -15.16
N PHE A 111 -1.58 11.09 -15.71
CA PHE A 111 -0.22 10.57 -15.94
C PHE A 111 0.61 10.47 -14.66
N ASP A 112 0.28 11.30 -13.67
CA ASP A 112 1.08 11.52 -12.46
C ASP A 112 0.72 10.57 -11.30
N LEU A 113 -0.05 9.51 -11.57
CA LEU A 113 -0.49 8.58 -10.53
C LEU A 113 0.70 7.90 -9.82
N PRO A 114 1.74 7.40 -10.53
CA PRO A 114 2.92 6.82 -9.87
C PRO A 114 3.59 7.82 -8.94
N GLU A 115 3.86 9.04 -9.42
CA GLU A 115 4.50 10.09 -8.63
C GLU A 115 3.68 10.47 -7.40
N ARG A 116 2.35 10.50 -7.52
CA ARG A 116 1.45 10.77 -6.40
C ARG A 116 1.44 9.63 -5.37
N ALA A 117 1.39 8.38 -5.80
CA ALA A 117 1.47 7.21 -4.91
C ALA A 117 2.79 7.20 -4.14
N GLN A 118 3.90 7.42 -4.85
CA GLN A 118 5.23 7.51 -4.26
C GLN A 118 5.35 8.71 -3.31
N ALA A 119 4.75 9.86 -3.64
CA ALA A 119 4.75 11.04 -2.77
C ALA A 119 3.98 10.77 -1.46
N HIS A 120 2.83 10.10 -1.53
CA HIS A 120 2.09 9.69 -0.32
C HIS A 120 2.90 8.72 0.53
N ALA A 121 3.53 7.71 -0.07
CA ALA A 121 4.39 6.78 0.66
C ALA A 121 5.60 7.51 1.28
N ARG A 122 6.24 8.42 0.53
CA ARG A 122 7.41 9.18 1.01
C ARG A 122 7.08 10.08 2.21
N ALA A 123 5.85 10.55 2.36
CA ALA A 123 5.42 11.27 3.56
C ALA A 123 5.48 10.39 4.83
N ALA A 124 5.42 9.07 4.67
CA ALA A 124 5.47 8.07 5.73
C ALA A 124 6.78 7.26 5.76
N LEU A 125 7.85 7.76 5.11
CA LEU A 125 9.11 7.05 4.85
C LEU A 125 9.72 6.36 6.08
N TRP A 126 9.58 6.97 7.26
CA TRP A 126 10.11 6.42 8.53
C TRP A 126 9.43 5.11 8.95
N LEU A 127 8.15 4.89 8.58
CA LEU A 127 7.45 3.63 8.83
C LEU A 127 8.11 2.49 8.06
N PHE A 128 8.50 2.69 6.80
CA PHE A 128 9.12 1.63 6.02
C PHE A 128 10.53 1.30 6.52
N TYR A 129 11.29 2.27 7.00
CA TYR A 129 12.55 1.97 7.69
C TYR A 129 12.35 1.19 8.99
N HIS A 130 11.29 1.49 9.75
CA HIS A 130 10.92 0.71 10.92
C HIS A 130 10.60 -0.75 10.54
N GLU A 131 9.76 -0.95 9.52
CA GLU A 131 9.40 -2.28 9.00
C GLU A 131 10.60 -3.04 8.46
N LEU A 132 11.53 -2.37 7.78
CA LEU A 132 12.80 -2.95 7.32
C LEU A 132 13.62 -3.53 8.49
N CYS A 133 13.57 -2.90 9.66
CA CYS A 133 14.40 -3.28 10.80
C CYS A 133 13.73 -4.25 11.77
N HIS A 134 12.39 -4.21 11.86
CA HIS A 134 11.61 -4.81 12.94
C HIS A 134 10.35 -5.56 12.50
N GLY A 135 9.96 -5.47 11.23
CA GLY A 135 8.71 -6.03 10.73
C GLY A 135 8.90 -6.79 9.43
N VAL A 136 8.05 -6.49 8.44
CA VAL A 136 8.06 -7.22 7.16
C VAL A 136 9.07 -6.59 6.21
N ALA A 137 10.32 -6.97 6.43
CA ALA A 137 11.48 -6.34 5.80
C ALA A 137 11.54 -6.51 4.27
N GLU A 138 11.00 -7.61 3.72
CA GLU A 138 10.94 -7.85 2.26
C GLU A 138 10.19 -6.73 1.53
N TRP A 139 8.93 -6.47 1.90
CA TRP A 139 8.11 -5.44 1.25
C TRP A 139 8.58 -4.03 1.57
N ALA A 140 9.03 -3.80 2.81
CA ALA A 140 9.61 -2.53 3.19
C ALA A 140 10.84 -2.19 2.33
N ALA A 141 11.69 -3.17 2.03
CA ALA A 141 12.86 -2.98 1.17
C ALA A 141 12.44 -2.53 -0.24
N HIS A 142 11.51 -3.24 -0.87
CA HIS A 142 11.01 -2.88 -2.20
C HIS A 142 10.38 -1.48 -2.26
N ILE A 143 9.59 -1.11 -1.25
CA ILE A 143 9.01 0.23 -1.17
C ILE A 143 10.12 1.28 -1.06
N LEU A 144 11.09 1.07 -0.17
CA LEU A 144 12.18 2.01 0.06
C LEU A 144 13.09 2.19 -1.16
N GLU A 145 13.37 1.12 -1.90
CA GLU A 145 14.13 1.17 -3.16
C GLU A 145 13.48 2.11 -4.17
N GLU A 146 12.14 2.15 -4.20
CA GLU A 146 11.39 2.99 -5.12
C GLU A 146 11.29 4.45 -4.64
N ILE A 147 11.08 4.69 -3.34
CA ILE A 147 10.66 6.03 -2.87
C ILE A 147 11.74 6.85 -2.17
N GLU A 148 12.85 6.26 -1.72
CA GLU A 148 13.90 6.97 -0.97
C GLU A 148 14.83 7.77 -1.91
N PRO A 149 14.80 9.11 -1.88
CA PRO A 149 15.74 9.91 -2.64
C PRO A 149 17.19 9.83 -2.11
N ASP A 150 17.40 9.63 -0.81
CA ASP A 150 18.73 9.52 -0.21
C ASP A 150 19.27 8.09 -0.31
N GLN A 151 19.92 7.81 -1.44
CA GLN A 151 20.51 6.51 -1.74
C GLN A 151 21.64 6.10 -0.76
N ALA A 152 22.33 7.07 -0.15
CA ALA A 152 23.36 6.78 0.84
C ALA A 152 22.73 6.26 2.13
N ARG A 153 21.64 6.89 2.58
CA ARG A 153 20.84 6.42 3.70
C ARG A 153 20.22 5.04 3.42
N LEU A 154 19.61 4.85 2.25
CA LEU A 154 19.03 3.56 1.86
C LEU A 154 20.07 2.44 1.97
N THR A 155 21.21 2.63 1.31
CA THR A 155 22.31 1.66 1.30
C THR A 155 22.79 1.33 2.71
N HIS A 156 22.91 2.35 3.57
CA HIS A 156 23.33 2.16 4.96
C HIS A 156 22.36 1.26 5.74
N PHE A 157 21.06 1.54 5.67
CA PHE A 157 20.02 0.74 6.35
C PHE A 157 19.92 -0.67 5.77
N MET A 158 19.92 -0.81 4.44
CA MET A 158 19.85 -2.11 3.75
C MET A 158 21.01 -3.02 4.14
N ALA A 159 22.24 -2.50 4.20
CA ALA A 159 23.40 -3.28 4.64
C ALA A 159 23.22 -3.80 6.07
N LYS A 160 22.67 -2.99 6.98
CA LYS A 160 22.43 -3.39 8.38
C LYS A 160 21.25 -4.35 8.54
N ALA A 161 20.20 -4.21 7.72
CA ALA A 161 19.03 -5.06 7.72
C ALA A 161 19.30 -6.44 7.10
N LYS A 162 20.11 -6.54 6.03
CA LYS A 162 20.51 -7.82 5.39
C LYS A 162 21.20 -8.78 6.35
N HIS A 163 21.89 -8.27 7.37
CA HIS A 163 22.45 -9.11 8.44
C HIS A 163 21.40 -9.76 9.37
N ARG A 164 20.12 -9.46 9.18
CA ARG A 164 18.99 -9.98 9.98
C ARG A 164 17.98 -10.80 9.17
N LEU A 165 17.99 -10.71 7.85
CA LEU A 165 17.14 -11.52 6.99
C LEU A 165 17.69 -12.95 6.92
N PRO A 166 16.85 -14.00 7.08
CA PRO A 166 17.29 -15.36 6.81
C PRO A 166 17.75 -15.48 5.36
N ALA A 167 18.87 -16.17 5.15
CA ALA A 167 19.41 -16.39 3.81
C ALA A 167 18.45 -17.28 2.99
N GLY A 168 17.70 -16.67 2.07
CA GLY A 168 16.89 -17.35 1.06
C GLY A 168 15.59 -17.95 1.60
N SER A 169 14.48 -17.36 1.17
CA SER A 169 13.21 -18.06 0.95
C SER A 169 13.13 -18.49 -0.50
#